data_AF-A0A1I0Y4W8-F1
#
_entry.id   AF-A0A1I0Y4W8-F1
#
_cell.length_a   1.000
_cell.length_b   1.000
_cell.length_c   1.000
_cell.angle_alpha   90.00
_cell.angle_beta   90.00
_cell.angle_gamma   90.00
#
_symmetry.space_group_name_H-M   'P 1'
#
loop_
_entity.id
_entity.type
_entity.pdbx_description
1 polymer ?
#
loop_
_entity_poly.entity_id
_entity_poly.type
_entity_poly.pdbx_seq_one_letter_code
_entity_poly.pdbx_strand_id
1 'polypeptide(L)'
;MISSFLKPFTSAVLITALSCSSALALSCETDVSNFEYTDDRPAIFNFGTRADVDKAYSKLAETVGSLDIYPKPTVFFTKGYDKLTQYNCSGDKCSSQDIGEGFSICVASPRSPGESCYPLAVVYNNKMYCLLYPGTGSSDVGTSDGPYIPFAGLNSK
;
A
#
# COMPACT_ATOMS: atom_id res chain seq x y z
N MET A 1 -46.80 -42.73 -46.83
CA MET A 1 -45.34 -42.50 -46.95
C MET A 1 -45.00 -41.32 -46.06
N ILE A 2 -44.34 -41.57 -44.93
CA ILE A 2 -44.08 -40.57 -43.87
C ILE A 2 -42.70 -39.98 -44.15
N SER A 3 -42.65 -38.67 -44.38
CA SER A 3 -41.44 -37.90 -44.61
C SER A 3 -40.91 -37.34 -43.29
N SER A 4 -39.61 -37.55 -43.07
CA SER A 4 -38.79 -37.15 -41.92
C SER A 4 -38.76 -35.64 -41.69
N PHE A 5 -38.71 -35.18 -40.43
CA PHE A 5 -38.13 -33.87 -40.09
C PHE A 5 -37.41 -33.90 -38.72
N LEU A 6 -36.34 -33.10 -38.68
CA LEU A 6 -35.16 -33.19 -37.84
C LEU A 6 -35.35 -32.80 -36.37
N LYS A 7 -34.52 -33.41 -35.51
CA LYS A 7 -34.15 -32.90 -34.16
C LYS A 7 -33.14 -31.76 -34.27
N PRO A 8 -33.28 -30.70 -33.45
CA PRO A 8 -32.13 -29.98 -32.92
C PRO A 8 -32.01 -30.16 -31.40
N PHE A 9 -30.88 -30.71 -30.97
CA PHE A 9 -30.40 -30.67 -29.58
C PHE A 9 -29.66 -29.34 -29.42
N THR A 10 -30.28 -28.35 -28.78
CA THR A 10 -29.64 -27.06 -28.52
C THR A 10 -28.87 -27.16 -27.21
N SER A 11 -27.57 -27.46 -27.27
CA SER A 11 -26.63 -27.20 -26.16
C SER A 11 -26.36 -25.70 -26.11
N ALA A 12 -26.94 -25.01 -25.13
CA ALA A 12 -26.55 -23.66 -24.79
C ALA A 12 -25.32 -23.73 -23.87
N VAL A 13 -24.16 -23.41 -24.44
CA VAL A 13 -22.89 -23.19 -23.74
C VAL A 13 -23.09 -22.04 -22.75
N LEU A 14 -23.00 -22.34 -21.46
CA LEU A 14 -23.04 -21.36 -20.39
C LEU A 14 -21.75 -20.53 -20.45
N ILE A 15 -21.88 -19.26 -20.83
CA ILE A 15 -20.79 -18.29 -20.87
C ILE A 15 -20.29 -18.09 -19.43
N THR A 16 -19.09 -18.58 -19.14
CA THR A 16 -18.35 -18.24 -17.93
C THR A 16 -18.06 -16.75 -17.96
N ALA A 17 -18.78 -15.98 -17.15
CA ALA A 17 -18.42 -14.60 -16.86
C ALA A 17 -17.02 -14.60 -16.24
N LEU A 18 -16.00 -14.24 -17.04
CA LEU A 18 -14.72 -13.81 -16.51
C LEU A 18 -15.01 -12.62 -15.60
N SER A 19 -15.02 -12.87 -14.30
CA SER A 19 -14.94 -11.84 -13.28
C SER A 19 -13.54 -11.27 -13.41
N CYS A 20 -13.38 -10.28 -14.29
CA CYS A 20 -12.16 -9.49 -14.38
C CYS A 20 -12.12 -8.66 -13.10
N SER A 21 -11.58 -9.24 -12.03
CA SER A 21 -11.18 -8.52 -10.84
C SER A 21 -10.22 -7.45 -11.33
N SER A 22 -10.74 -6.23 -11.47
CA SER A 22 -9.93 -5.07 -11.78
C SER A 22 -9.02 -4.91 -10.56
N ALA A 23 -7.80 -5.42 -10.66
CA ALA A 23 -6.77 -5.09 -9.69
C ALA A 23 -6.65 -3.58 -9.73
N LEU A 24 -7.22 -2.91 -8.72
CA LEU A 24 -7.07 -1.48 -8.57
C LEU A 24 -5.58 -1.23 -8.40
N ALA A 25 -4.95 -0.62 -9.41
CA ALA A 25 -3.56 -0.22 -9.35
C ALA A 25 -3.41 0.71 -8.15
N LEU A 26 -2.76 0.21 -7.09
CA LEU A 26 -2.57 1.00 -5.88
C LEU A 26 -1.64 2.16 -6.23
N SER A 27 -2.08 3.37 -5.91
CA SER A 27 -1.31 4.59 -6.12
C SER A 27 -1.14 5.31 -4.80
N CYS A 28 -0.09 6.13 -4.73
CA CYS A 28 0.30 6.80 -3.52
C CYS A 28 0.74 8.23 -3.82
N GLU A 29 0.23 9.19 -3.07
CA GLU A 29 0.72 10.56 -3.11
C GLU A 29 2.11 10.63 -2.48
N THR A 30 3.04 11.23 -3.22
CA THR A 30 4.46 11.38 -2.83
C THR A 30 4.89 12.84 -2.76
N ASP A 31 4.10 13.76 -3.31
CA ASP A 31 4.32 15.19 -3.15
C ASP A 31 3.81 15.63 -1.77
N VAL A 32 4.75 15.97 -0.90
CA VAL A 32 4.49 16.41 0.48
C VAL A 32 3.57 17.63 0.53
N SER A 33 3.57 18.47 -0.52
CA SER A 33 2.66 19.63 -0.57
C SER A 33 1.19 19.26 -0.76
N ASN A 34 0.91 18.04 -1.22
CA ASN A 34 -0.43 17.49 -1.40
C ASN A 34 -0.87 16.59 -0.22
N PHE A 35 -0.11 16.51 0.88
CA PHE A 35 -0.45 15.65 2.01
C PHE A 35 -1.62 16.21 2.81
N GLU A 36 -2.84 15.83 2.44
CA GLU A 36 -4.08 16.29 3.09
C GLU A 36 -4.39 15.56 4.41
N TYR A 37 -3.67 14.48 4.73
CA TYR A 37 -3.92 13.65 5.91
C TYR A 37 -3.60 14.35 7.25
N THR A 38 -2.90 15.48 7.22
CA THR A 38 -2.46 16.22 8.40
C THR A 38 -2.65 17.72 8.21
N ASP A 39 -2.79 18.45 9.32
CA ASP A 39 -2.69 19.92 9.37
C ASP A 39 -1.32 20.38 9.91
N ASP A 40 -0.50 19.44 10.39
CA ASP A 40 0.87 19.70 10.82
C ASP A 40 1.80 19.80 9.60
N ARG A 41 3.07 20.12 9.85
CA ARG A 41 4.12 19.92 8.85
C ARG A 41 4.25 18.41 8.57
N PRO A 42 3.97 17.94 7.34
CA PRO A 42 4.04 16.51 7.06
C PRO A 42 5.49 16.01 7.11
N ALA A 43 5.67 14.75 7.50
CA ALA A 43 6.97 14.13 7.67
C ALA A 43 7.19 13.03 6.61
N ILE A 44 8.41 12.99 6.08
CA ILE A 44 8.92 11.87 5.28
C ILE A 44 10.12 11.27 6.00
N PHE A 45 10.33 9.98 5.79
CA PHE A 45 11.34 9.17 6.48
C PHE A 45 12.25 8.53 5.42
N ASN A 46 13.56 8.76 5.52
CA ASN A 46 14.54 8.27 4.55
C ASN A 46 15.41 7.19 5.20
N PHE A 47 15.00 5.92 5.08
CA PHE A 47 15.66 4.78 5.73
C PHE A 47 15.64 3.52 4.85
N GLY A 48 16.63 2.65 5.06
CA GLY A 48 16.76 1.40 4.31
C GLY A 48 17.29 1.60 2.88
N THR A 49 17.49 0.48 2.19
CA THR A 49 17.80 0.47 0.75
C THR A 49 16.52 0.55 -0.08
N ARG A 50 16.62 0.82 -1.39
CA ARG A 50 15.46 0.76 -2.29
C ARG A 50 14.74 -0.58 -2.23
N ALA A 51 15.49 -1.69 -2.19
CA ALA A 51 14.92 -3.03 -2.08
C ALA A 51 14.14 -3.24 -0.76
N ASP A 52 14.62 -2.69 0.34
CA ASP A 52 13.92 -2.74 1.63
C ASP A 52 12.60 -1.98 1.57
N VAL A 53 12.61 -0.78 1.01
CA VAL A 53 11.40 0.06 0.90
C VAL A 53 10.40 -0.54 -0.09
N ASP A 54 10.87 -1.09 -1.21
CA ASP A 54 10.03 -1.82 -2.17
C ASP A 54 9.40 -3.07 -1.55
N LYS A 55 10.14 -3.80 -0.70
CA LYS A 55 9.61 -4.93 0.06
C LYS A 55 8.49 -4.50 1.01
N ALA A 56 8.67 -3.38 1.71
CA ALA A 56 7.66 -2.83 2.63
C ALA A 56 6.39 -2.40 1.88
N TYR A 57 6.51 -1.70 0.75
CA TYR A 57 5.36 -1.31 -0.07
C TYR A 57 4.67 -2.50 -0.73
N SER A 58 5.43 -3.51 -1.17
CA SER A 58 4.85 -4.77 -1.65
C SER A 58 4.00 -5.43 -0.57
N LYS A 59 4.51 -5.47 0.67
CA LYS A 59 3.75 -6.00 1.80
C LYS A 59 2.49 -5.19 2.09
N LEU A 60 2.56 -3.86 1.95
CA LEU A 60 1.39 -2.99 2.10
C LEU A 60 0.34 -3.27 1.03
N ALA A 61 0.74 -3.42 -0.23
CA ALA A 61 -0.18 -3.74 -1.32
C ALA A 61 -0.92 -5.07 -1.10
N GLU A 62 -0.24 -6.08 -0.53
CA GLU A 62 -0.87 -7.37 -0.18
C GLU A 62 -1.90 -7.25 0.96
N THR A 63 -1.78 -6.24 1.82
CA THR A 63 -2.49 -6.19 3.12
C THR A 63 -3.57 -5.12 3.17
N VAL A 64 -3.38 -3.98 2.51
CA VAL A 64 -4.24 -2.79 2.68
C VAL A 64 -5.64 -2.97 2.08
N GLY A 65 -5.81 -3.84 1.08
CA GLY A 65 -7.11 -4.03 0.44
C GLY A 65 -7.68 -2.72 -0.14
N SER A 66 -9.01 -2.58 -0.07
CA SER A 66 -9.70 -1.38 -0.58
C SER A 66 -9.60 -0.22 0.43
N LEU A 67 -9.33 1.00 -0.03
CA LEU A 67 -9.05 2.14 0.85
C LEU A 67 -10.31 2.72 1.53
N ASP A 68 -11.50 2.41 1.03
CA ASP A 68 -12.78 2.84 1.60
C ASP A 68 -13.15 2.11 2.90
N ILE A 69 -12.47 1.00 3.22
CA ILE A 69 -12.71 0.23 4.46
C ILE A 69 -12.09 0.87 5.71
N TYR A 70 -11.35 1.97 5.55
CA TYR A 70 -10.68 2.67 6.64
C TYR A 70 -11.51 3.88 7.09
N PRO A 71 -12.39 3.74 8.11
CA PRO A 71 -13.29 4.81 8.54
C PRO A 71 -12.59 5.93 9.30
N LYS A 72 -11.32 5.75 9.65
CA LYS A 72 -10.46 6.74 10.31
C LYS A 72 -9.13 6.85 9.56
N PRO A 73 -8.48 8.03 9.61
CA PRO A 73 -7.10 8.15 9.16
C PRO A 73 -6.25 7.08 9.84
N THR A 74 -5.56 6.28 9.04
CA THR A 74 -4.83 5.10 9.52
C THR A 74 -3.38 5.16 9.06
N VAL A 75 -2.45 5.13 10.00
CA VAL A 75 -1.01 5.06 9.72
C VAL A 75 -0.58 3.60 9.69
N PHE A 76 0.09 3.21 8.61
CA PHE A 76 0.76 1.93 8.48
C PHE A 76 2.22 2.10 8.84
N PHE A 77 2.73 1.19 9.67
CA PHE A 77 4.14 1.09 10.00
C PHE A 77 4.67 -0.22 9.46
N THR A 78 5.86 -0.19 8.88
CA THR A 78 6.60 -1.42 8.59
C THR A 78 7.47 -1.78 9.79
N LYS A 79 7.62 -3.09 10.03
CA LYS A 79 8.55 -3.66 11.00
C LYS A 79 9.42 -4.68 10.27
N GLY A 80 10.72 -4.42 10.17
CA GLY A 80 11.66 -5.27 9.42
C GLY A 80 11.39 -5.34 7.91
N TYR A 81 10.63 -4.40 7.35
CA TYR A 81 10.26 -4.33 5.93
C TYR A 81 9.35 -5.46 5.41
N ASP A 82 8.92 -6.41 6.24
CA ASP A 82 8.02 -7.52 5.85
C ASP A 82 6.82 -7.76 6.77
N LYS A 83 6.77 -7.05 7.90
CA LYS A 83 5.61 -7.02 8.78
C LYS A 83 5.01 -5.63 8.76
N LEU A 84 3.70 -5.58 8.98
CA LEU A 84 2.95 -4.34 9.10
C LEU A 84 2.25 -4.28 10.45
N THR A 85 2.23 -3.09 11.02
CA THR A 85 1.31 -2.72 12.08
C THR A 85 0.55 -1.47 11.64
N GLN A 86 -0.58 -1.22 12.27
CA GLN A 86 -1.41 -0.07 11.97
C GLN A 86 -1.78 0.67 13.25
N TYR A 87 -2.01 1.97 13.11
CA TYR A 87 -2.50 2.84 14.17
C TYR A 87 -3.60 3.72 13.61
N ASN A 88 -4.75 3.75 14.29
CA ASN A 88 -5.84 4.65 13.93
C ASN A 88 -5.60 5.99 14.63
N CYS A 89 -5.52 7.06 13.86
CA CYS A 89 -5.38 8.40 14.40
C CYS A 89 -6.60 8.78 15.25
N SER A 90 -6.36 9.60 16.26
CA SER A 90 -7.38 9.97 17.24
C SER A 90 -8.43 10.92 16.66
N GLY A 91 -8.03 11.82 15.75
CA GLY A 91 -8.89 12.81 15.09
C GLY A 91 -9.26 12.49 13.63
N ASP A 92 -9.88 13.48 12.97
CA ASP A 92 -10.27 13.41 11.55
C ASP A 92 -9.08 13.50 10.59
N LYS A 93 -7.92 13.93 11.09
CA LYS A 93 -6.62 13.93 10.43
C LYS A 93 -5.59 13.36 11.40
N CYS A 94 -4.47 12.86 10.89
CA CYS A 94 -3.35 12.42 11.72
C CYS A 94 -2.45 13.60 12.07
N SER A 95 -2.18 13.77 13.34
CA SER A 95 -1.14 14.68 13.83
C SER A 95 0.23 13.98 13.90
N SER A 96 1.27 14.79 14.11
CA SER A 96 2.63 14.32 14.42
C SER A 96 2.65 13.49 15.71
N GLN A 97 1.75 13.80 16.66
CA GLN A 97 1.59 13.04 17.90
C GLN A 97 1.03 11.64 17.63
N ASP A 98 0.01 11.52 16.78
CA ASP A 98 -0.56 10.21 16.39
C ASP A 98 0.51 9.32 15.72
N ILE A 99 1.31 9.90 14.81
CA ILE A 99 2.42 9.17 14.16
C ILE A 99 3.46 8.72 15.20
N GLY A 100 3.83 9.58 16.15
CA GLY A 100 4.79 9.27 17.21
C GLY A 100 4.30 8.18 18.17
N GLU A 101 3.02 8.19 18.50
CA GLU A 101 2.39 7.17 19.34
C GLU A 101 2.35 5.82 18.62
N GLY A 102 1.86 5.78 17.38
CA GLY A 102 1.86 4.58 16.55
C GLY A 102 3.26 4.00 16.35
N PHE A 103 4.26 4.86 16.16
CA PHE A 103 5.66 4.46 16.08
C PHE A 103 6.14 3.78 17.38
N SER A 104 5.84 4.39 18.53
CA SER A 104 6.20 3.85 19.84
C SER A 104 5.58 2.47 20.08
N ILE A 105 4.32 2.27 19.67
CA ILE A 105 3.62 0.99 19.74
C ILE A 105 4.25 -0.06 18.81
N CYS A 106 4.59 0.33 17.57
CA CYS A 106 5.28 -0.56 16.62
C CYS A 106 6.58 -1.12 17.22
N VAL A 107 7.39 -0.23 17.82
CA VAL A 107 8.67 -0.58 18.46
C VAL A 107 8.45 -1.47 19.69
N ALA A 108 7.42 -1.20 20.50
CA ALA A 108 7.15 -1.92 21.75
C ALA A 108 6.62 -3.36 21.55
N SER A 109 6.08 -3.68 20.37
CA SER A 109 5.49 -5.00 20.09
C SER A 109 6.51 -6.17 20.19
N PRO A 110 6.11 -7.36 20.71
CA PRO A 110 7.02 -8.46 21.08
C PRO A 110 8.03 -8.83 19.97
N ARG A 111 9.29 -9.04 20.39
CA ARG A 111 10.50 -8.97 19.54
C ARG A 111 10.75 -10.22 18.70
N SER A 112 11.24 -10.00 17.49
CA SER A 112 12.54 -10.57 17.06
C SER A 112 13.59 -9.46 17.17
N PRO A 113 14.77 -9.70 17.80
CA PRO A 113 15.83 -8.70 17.85
C PRO A 113 16.29 -8.32 16.43
N GLY A 114 16.37 -7.01 16.14
CA GLY A 114 16.83 -6.47 14.84
C GLY A 114 15.76 -5.87 13.93
N GLU A 115 14.46 -5.97 14.28
CA GLU A 115 13.40 -5.39 13.45
C GLU A 115 13.20 -3.90 13.75
N SER A 116 13.65 -3.04 12.84
CA SER A 116 13.38 -1.59 12.90
C SER A 116 11.94 -1.31 12.45
N CYS A 117 11.28 -0.37 13.14
CA CYS A 117 9.97 0.14 12.74
C CYS A 117 10.11 1.46 11.99
N TYR A 118 9.29 1.69 10.97
CA TYR A 118 9.23 2.97 10.26
C TYR A 118 7.78 3.28 9.83
N PRO A 119 7.34 4.54 9.91
CA PRO A 119 6.08 4.97 9.27
C PRO A 119 6.20 4.74 7.76
N LEU A 120 5.24 4.02 7.19
CA LEU A 120 5.26 3.58 5.79
C LEU A 120 4.29 4.40 4.93
N ALA A 121 3.03 4.49 5.37
CA ALA A 121 1.98 5.18 4.64
C ALA A 121 0.85 5.65 5.56
N VAL A 122 0.04 6.60 5.10
CA VAL A 122 -1.23 6.96 5.72
C VAL A 122 -2.35 6.72 4.72
N VAL A 123 -3.44 6.11 5.16
CA VAL A 123 -4.70 6.07 4.41
C VAL A 123 -5.65 7.11 5.00
N TYR A 124 -6.14 8.01 4.14
CA TYR A 124 -7.06 9.07 4.51
C TYR A 124 -7.92 9.46 3.30
N ASN A 125 -9.24 9.57 3.49
CA ASN A 125 -10.21 9.95 2.44
C ASN A 125 -10.04 9.16 1.13
N ASN A 126 -9.96 7.83 1.22
CA ASN A 126 -9.79 6.93 0.07
C ASN A 126 -8.52 7.20 -0.76
N LYS A 127 -7.52 7.87 -0.17
CA LYS A 127 -6.19 8.10 -0.75
C LYS A 127 -5.12 7.53 0.17
N MET A 128 -3.98 7.16 -0.42
CA MET A 128 -2.79 6.74 0.30
C MET A 128 -1.68 7.78 0.13
N TYR A 129 -0.96 8.08 1.21
CA TYR A 129 0.17 9.02 1.26
C TYR A 129 1.44 8.29 1.70
N CYS A 130 2.51 8.40 0.95
CA CYS A 130 3.72 7.59 1.14
C CYS A 130 4.75 8.34 1.98
N LEU A 131 5.10 7.75 3.11
CA LEU A 131 5.98 8.38 4.10
C LEU A 131 7.41 7.86 4.06
N LEU A 132 7.63 6.63 3.60
CA LEU A 132 8.95 5.99 3.63
C LEU A 132 9.63 6.03 2.26
N TYR A 133 10.87 6.50 2.27
CA TYR A 133 11.73 6.60 1.10
C TYR A 133 13.07 5.92 1.44
N PRO A 134 13.78 5.39 0.43
CA PRO A 134 15.12 4.85 0.65
C PRO A 134 16.07 5.91 1.19
N GLY A 135 16.93 5.53 2.14
CA GLY A 135 17.95 6.42 2.68
C GLY A 135 19.02 6.76 1.65
N THR A 136 19.60 7.95 1.72
CA THR A 136 20.66 8.42 0.79
C THR A 136 22.03 7.76 1.00
N GLY A 137 22.10 6.68 1.80
CA GLY A 137 23.34 6.10 2.30
C GLY A 137 23.40 4.59 2.17
N SER A 138 23.72 4.09 0.97
CA SER A 138 24.72 3.05 0.72
C SER A 138 24.64 2.62 -0.75
N SER A 139 25.61 3.07 -1.54
CA SER A 139 25.98 2.54 -2.86
C SER A 139 25.06 2.78 -4.07
N ASP A 140 23.97 3.53 -3.97
CA ASP A 140 23.27 4.07 -5.17
C ASP A 140 23.82 5.45 -5.58
N VAL A 141 25.14 5.63 -5.49
CA VAL A 141 25.82 6.71 -6.22
C VAL A 141 25.82 6.31 -7.69
N GLY A 142 24.69 6.52 -8.38
CA GLY A 142 24.61 6.33 -9.83
C GLY A 142 23.32 5.80 -10.43
N THR A 143 22.22 5.60 -9.69
CA THR A 143 20.96 5.25 -10.37
C THR A 143 20.38 6.49 -11.05
N SER A 144 20.35 6.47 -12.39
CA SER A 144 19.75 7.50 -13.24
C SER A 144 18.21 7.46 -13.20
N ASP A 145 17.63 6.97 -12.11
CA ASP A 145 16.26 6.43 -12.06
C ASP A 145 15.19 7.47 -11.65
N GLY A 146 15.58 8.73 -11.49
CA GLY A 146 14.65 9.79 -11.10
C GLY A 146 14.15 9.66 -9.64
N PRO A 147 13.09 10.38 -9.25
CA PRO A 147 12.53 10.30 -7.91
C PRO A 147 12.01 8.89 -7.62
N TYR A 148 12.14 8.42 -6.37
CA TYR A 148 11.57 7.15 -5.95
C TYR A 148 10.04 7.20 -6.05
N ILE A 149 9.46 6.25 -6.79
CA ILE A 149 8.00 6.10 -6.96
C ILE A 149 7.59 4.74 -6.37
N PRO A 150 6.90 4.73 -5.20
CA PRO A 150 6.33 3.51 -4.63
C PRO A 150 5.40 2.81 -5.63
N PHE A 151 5.32 1.47 -5.56
CA PHE A 151 4.45 0.63 -6.39
C PHE A 151 4.72 0.61 -7.91
N ALA A 152 5.72 1.34 -8.42
CA ALA A 152 6.02 1.39 -9.85
C ALA A 152 6.26 0.00 -10.49
N GLY A 153 6.86 -0.94 -9.76
CA GLY A 153 7.08 -2.32 -10.18
C GLY A 153 5.91 -3.29 -9.93
N LEU A 154 4.90 -2.88 -9.17
CA LEU A 154 3.75 -3.73 -8.80
C LEU A 154 2.57 -3.55 -9.76
N ASN A 155 2.45 -2.37 -10.38
CA ASN A 155 1.38 -2.05 -11.34
C ASN A 155 1.69 -2.54 -12.78
N SER A 156 2.81 -3.25 -12.99
CA SER A 156 3.28 -3.71 -14.31
C SER A 156 3.09 -5.22 -14.55
N LYS A 157 2.27 -5.91 -13.75
CA LYS A 157 2.00 -7.36 -13.87
C LYS A 157 0.56 -7.66 -14.24
#